data_AF-A0A7C3BWM7-F1
#
_entry.id   AF-A0A7C3BWM7-F1
#
_cell.length_a   1.000
_cell.length_b   1.000
_cell.length_c   1.000
_cell.angle_alpha   90.00
_cell.angle_beta   90.00
_cell.angle_gamma   90.00
#
_symmetry.space_group_name_H-M   'P 1'
#
loop_
_entity.id
_entity.type
_entity.pdbx_description
1 polymer ?
#
loop_
_entity_poly.entity_id
_entity_poly.type
_entity_poly.pdbx_seq_one_letter_code
_entity_poly.pdbx_strand_id
1 'polypeptide(L)'
;MPDPRKQITADEAIEICEKCEDLGMLNIPPNQAEAILFCNCCPCCCEVAHPYIEYGDPVTKEANLAPSRYRATVDRELCNGCQTCIDRCHFNAIKMTKSPDSKKLKASVDNDVCMGCGLCVLTCEQNALTMELVRPPEHIPTGGLAEARKKRAAVPNWLSA
;
A
#
# COMPACT_ATOMS: atom_id res chain seq x y z
N MET A 1 26.45 2.72 15.61
CA MET A 1 25.55 3.11 14.51
C MET A 1 25.24 4.58 14.71
N PRO A 2 25.44 5.46 13.70
CA PRO A 2 25.03 6.86 13.83
C PRO A 2 23.54 6.94 14.16
N ASP A 3 23.13 8.01 14.85
CA ASP A 3 21.73 8.27 15.19
C ASP A 3 20.90 8.34 13.89
N PRO A 4 19.91 7.46 13.69
CA PRO A 4 19.11 7.47 12.47
C PRO A 4 18.16 8.68 12.39
N ARG A 5 18.03 9.46 13.47
CA ARG A 5 17.14 10.63 13.52
C ARG A 5 17.83 11.84 12.89
N LYS A 6 17.50 12.11 11.63
CA LYS A 6 17.94 13.30 10.90
C LYS A 6 16.71 14.11 10.49
N GLN A 7 16.75 15.43 10.66
CA GLN A 7 15.78 16.32 10.05
C GLN A 7 16.06 16.43 8.54
N ILE A 8 15.02 16.26 7.74
CA ILE A 8 15.08 16.29 6.28
C ILE A 8 13.97 17.20 5.73
N THR A 9 14.13 17.60 4.48
CA THR A 9 13.13 18.33 3.70
C THR A 9 12.04 17.38 3.18
N ALA A 10 10.94 17.94 2.67
CA ALA A 10 9.87 17.15 2.04
C ALA A 10 10.37 16.43 0.78
N ASP A 11 11.19 17.09 -0.03
CA ASP A 11 11.76 16.49 -1.25
C ASP A 11 12.71 15.33 -0.91
N GLU A 12 13.59 15.51 0.08
CA GLU A 12 14.44 14.40 0.58
C GLU A 12 13.60 13.23 1.11
N ALA A 13 12.45 13.50 1.74
CA ALA A 13 11.56 12.45 2.22
C ALA A 13 10.90 11.69 1.06
N ILE A 14 10.49 12.39 0.00
CA ILE A 14 9.94 11.79 -1.23
C ILE A 14 11.00 10.91 -1.90
N GLU A 15 12.24 11.40 -2.05
CA GLU A 15 13.34 10.61 -2.63
C GLU A 15 13.63 9.33 -1.82
N ILE A 16 13.47 9.36 -0.48
CA ILE A 16 13.61 8.17 0.36
C ILE A 16 12.46 7.19 0.09
N CYS A 17 11.22 7.68 -0.04
CA CYS A 17 10.07 6.85 -0.40
C CYS A 17 10.25 6.18 -1.78
N GLU A 18 10.75 6.90 -2.78
CA GLU A 18 11.05 6.37 -4.12
C GLU A 18 12.11 5.25 -4.05
N LYS A 19 13.20 5.48 -3.32
CA LYS A 19 14.23 4.44 -3.09
C LYS A 19 13.66 3.21 -2.38
N CYS A 20 12.75 3.41 -1.43
CA CYS A 20 12.06 2.31 -0.76
C CYS A 20 11.15 1.54 -1.73
N GLU A 21 10.45 2.23 -2.63
CA GLU A 21 9.60 1.60 -3.66
C GLU A 21 10.43 0.74 -4.63
N ASP A 22 11.61 1.21 -5.05
CA ASP A 22 12.54 0.45 -5.91
C ASP A 22 12.96 -0.88 -5.25
N LEU A 23 13.20 -0.82 -3.93
CA LEU A 23 13.50 -1.99 -3.10
C LEU A 23 12.27 -2.89 -2.86
N GLY A 24 11.08 -2.49 -3.33
CA GLY A 24 9.83 -3.22 -3.17
C GLY A 24 9.18 -3.06 -1.80
N MET A 25 9.54 -2.02 -1.05
CA MET A 25 8.98 -1.75 0.26
C MET A 25 7.61 -1.07 0.13
N LEU A 26 6.71 -1.36 1.06
CA LEU A 26 5.41 -0.71 1.14
C LEU A 26 5.55 0.62 1.87
N ASN A 27 5.11 1.68 1.21
CA ASN A 27 4.92 2.99 1.83
C ASN A 27 3.52 3.02 2.46
N ILE A 28 3.48 3.04 3.79
CA ILE A 28 2.27 2.92 4.61
C ILE A 28 2.15 4.18 5.49
N PRO A 29 1.41 5.20 5.04
CA PRO A 29 1.04 6.31 5.90
C PRO A 29 -0.17 5.94 6.79
N PRO A 30 -0.40 6.67 7.89
CA PRO A 30 -1.67 6.65 8.58
C PRO A 30 -2.82 7.04 7.63
N ASN A 31 -3.99 6.41 7.81
CA ASN A 31 -5.19 6.72 7.02
C ASN A 31 -5.85 8.04 7.47
N GLN A 32 -5.26 9.16 7.10
CA GLN A 32 -5.74 10.51 7.44
C GLN A 32 -5.23 11.55 6.44
N ALA A 33 -5.77 12.75 6.48
CA ALA A 33 -5.39 13.84 5.58
C ALA A 33 -3.96 14.39 5.81
N GLU A 34 -3.46 14.33 7.05
CA GLU A 34 -2.16 14.90 7.40
C GLU A 34 -1.01 13.88 7.34
N ALA A 35 0.08 14.23 6.65
CA ALA A 35 1.29 13.42 6.58
C ALA A 35 2.13 13.56 7.88
N ILE A 36 1.79 12.76 8.89
CA ILE A 36 2.44 12.80 10.23
C ILE A 36 3.53 11.73 10.39
N LEU A 37 3.46 10.69 9.57
CA LEU A 37 4.28 9.48 9.63
C LEU A 37 4.23 8.83 8.26
N PHE A 38 5.38 8.38 7.77
CA PHE A 38 5.48 7.52 6.61
C PHE A 38 6.36 6.34 7.01
N CYS A 39 5.76 5.15 7.06
CA CYS A 39 6.50 3.91 7.29
C CYS A 39 6.82 3.29 5.94
N ASN A 40 8.09 2.99 5.70
CA ASN A 40 8.52 2.25 4.53
C ASN A 40 8.94 0.87 5.04
N CYS A 41 8.08 -0.14 4.89
CA CYS A 41 8.31 -1.46 5.47
C CYS A 41 8.38 -2.55 4.40
N CYS A 42 9.31 -3.48 4.58
CA CYS A 42 9.32 -4.76 3.89
C CYS A 42 8.12 -5.62 4.38
N PRO A 43 7.54 -6.50 3.53
CA PRO A 43 6.48 -7.42 3.97
C PRO A 43 6.88 -8.38 5.10
N CYS A 44 8.19 -8.58 5.39
CA CYS A 44 8.64 -9.64 6.29
C CYS A 44 8.52 -9.33 7.79
N CYS A 45 8.48 -8.06 8.20
CA CYS A 45 8.50 -7.68 9.62
C CYS A 45 7.60 -6.47 9.95
N CYS A 46 6.73 -6.06 9.02
CA CYS A 46 5.81 -4.96 9.26
C CYS A 46 4.72 -5.35 10.26
N GLU A 47 4.75 -4.83 11.49
CA GLU A 47 3.72 -5.15 12.50
C GLU A 47 2.29 -4.76 12.08
N VAL A 48 2.16 -3.83 11.13
CA VAL A 48 0.86 -3.37 10.61
C VAL A 48 0.34 -4.31 9.50
N ALA A 49 1.19 -4.64 8.52
CA ALA A 49 0.77 -5.33 7.30
C ALA A 49 1.10 -6.83 7.29
N HIS A 50 2.18 -7.25 7.95
CA HIS A 50 2.65 -8.64 7.95
C HIS A 50 1.59 -9.64 8.43
N PRO A 51 0.83 -9.39 9.52
CA PRO A 51 -0.20 -10.33 9.96
C PRO A 51 -1.24 -10.63 8.87
N TYR A 52 -1.66 -9.61 8.12
CA TYR A 52 -2.59 -9.79 7.01
C TYR A 52 -1.93 -10.45 5.80
N ILE A 53 -0.72 -10.01 5.43
CA ILE A 53 0.01 -10.52 4.27
C ILE A 53 0.30 -12.02 4.41
N GLU A 54 0.75 -12.45 5.59
CA GLU A 54 1.17 -13.84 5.84
C GLU A 54 -0.01 -14.76 6.11
N TYR A 55 -0.96 -14.34 6.97
CA TYR A 55 -2.01 -15.22 7.47
C TYR A 55 -3.38 -14.98 6.84
N GLY A 56 -3.54 -13.92 6.04
CA GLY A 56 -4.84 -13.55 5.45
C GLY A 56 -5.90 -13.19 6.48
N ASP A 57 -5.51 -12.86 7.72
CA ASP A 57 -6.45 -12.62 8.82
C ASP A 57 -7.30 -11.35 8.56
N PRO A 58 -8.62 -11.47 8.41
CA PRO A 58 -9.48 -10.33 8.12
C PRO A 58 -9.58 -9.37 9.31
N VAL A 59 -9.41 -9.84 10.55
CA VAL A 59 -9.55 -9.00 11.75
C VAL A 59 -8.41 -7.99 11.82
N THR A 60 -7.17 -8.45 11.66
CA THR A 60 -6.01 -7.54 11.61
C THR A 60 -6.04 -6.64 10.39
N LYS A 61 -6.52 -7.12 9.23
CA LYS A 61 -6.72 -6.26 8.03
C LYS A 61 -7.62 -5.07 8.36
N GLU A 62 -8.81 -5.31 8.88
CA GLU A 62 -9.79 -4.27 9.18
C GLU A 62 -9.35 -3.33 10.31
N ALA A 63 -8.59 -3.85 11.28
CA ALA A 63 -8.10 -3.06 12.41
C ALA A 63 -6.91 -2.15 12.04
N ASN A 64 -6.01 -2.61 11.15
CA ASN A 64 -4.70 -1.98 10.94
C ASN A 64 -4.50 -1.37 9.56
N LEU A 65 -5.26 -1.80 8.55
CA LEU A 65 -5.06 -1.39 7.17
C LEU A 65 -6.33 -0.77 6.59
N ALA A 66 -6.13 0.22 5.73
CA ALA A 66 -7.18 0.77 4.88
C ALA A 66 -6.67 0.76 3.42
N PRO A 67 -7.49 0.32 2.46
CA PRO A 67 -7.13 0.43 1.05
C PRO A 67 -7.03 1.89 0.64
N SER A 68 -6.12 2.18 -0.29
CA SER A 68 -6.02 3.48 -0.92
C SER A 68 -7.33 3.88 -1.62
N ARG A 69 -7.44 5.18 -1.90
CA ARG A 69 -8.45 5.74 -2.80
C ARG A 69 -8.18 5.40 -4.28
N TYR A 70 -7.05 4.77 -4.58
CA TYR A 70 -6.70 4.27 -5.90
C TYR A 70 -6.71 2.74 -5.96
N ARG A 71 -6.88 2.17 -7.16
CA ARG A 71 -6.70 0.74 -7.46
C ARG A 71 -5.87 0.55 -8.71
N ALA A 72 -5.10 -0.54 -8.72
CA ALA A 72 -4.37 -0.93 -9.93
C ALA A 72 -5.33 -1.48 -10.98
N THR A 73 -5.08 -1.16 -12.25
CA THR A 73 -5.77 -1.70 -13.42
C THR A 73 -4.75 -2.14 -14.46
N VAL A 74 -5.11 -3.08 -15.34
CA VAL A 74 -4.22 -3.65 -16.36
C VAL A 74 -4.76 -3.39 -17.76
N ASP A 75 -3.95 -2.77 -18.61
CA ASP A 75 -4.08 -2.81 -20.05
C ASP A 75 -3.54 -4.15 -20.58
N ARG A 76 -4.45 -4.98 -21.09
CA ARG A 76 -4.13 -6.34 -21.55
C ARG A 76 -3.43 -6.35 -22.90
N GLU A 77 -3.53 -5.29 -23.69
CA GLU A 77 -2.85 -5.18 -24.98
C GLU A 77 -1.36 -4.93 -24.76
N LEU A 78 -1.02 -4.01 -23.85
CA LEU A 78 0.35 -3.70 -23.47
C LEU A 78 1.02 -4.80 -22.64
N CYS A 79 0.25 -5.54 -21.83
CA CYS A 79 0.79 -6.57 -20.95
C CYS A 79 1.46 -7.71 -21.75
N ASN A 80 2.77 -7.90 -21.62
CA ASN A 80 3.47 -8.98 -22.32
C ASN A 80 3.50 -10.32 -21.56
N GLY A 81 2.95 -10.35 -20.34
CA GLY A 81 2.91 -11.54 -19.49
C GLY A 81 4.22 -11.91 -18.78
N CYS A 82 5.12 -10.94 -18.54
CA CYS A 82 6.42 -11.17 -17.87
C CYS A 82 6.34 -11.59 -16.41
N GLN A 83 5.18 -11.41 -15.77
CA GLN A 83 4.89 -11.78 -14.38
C GLN A 83 5.60 -10.96 -13.29
N THR A 84 6.47 -10.00 -13.60
CA THR A 84 7.16 -9.17 -12.59
C THR A 84 6.21 -8.53 -11.56
N CYS A 85 5.00 -8.13 -11.98
CA CYS A 85 4.00 -7.57 -11.09
C CYS A 85 3.42 -8.56 -10.07
N ILE A 86 3.45 -9.88 -10.34
CA ILE A 86 3.01 -10.90 -9.40
C ILE A 86 3.96 -10.97 -8.20
N ASP A 87 5.27 -10.98 -8.47
CA ASP A 87 6.31 -11.09 -7.44
C ASP A 87 6.39 -9.83 -6.58
N ARG A 88 5.99 -8.68 -7.12
CA ARG A 88 5.96 -7.40 -6.42
C ARG A 88 4.70 -7.19 -5.57
N CYS A 89 3.66 -8.01 -5.73
CA CYS A 89 2.39 -7.79 -5.06
C CYS A 89 2.32 -8.50 -3.69
N HIS A 90 2.60 -7.76 -2.62
CA HIS A 90 2.53 -8.29 -1.25
C HIS A 90 1.14 -8.74 -0.79
N PHE A 91 0.08 -8.30 -1.48
CA PHE A 91 -1.31 -8.62 -1.12
C PHE A 91 -1.92 -9.71 -1.99
N ASN A 92 -1.12 -10.39 -2.82
CA ASN A 92 -1.56 -11.42 -3.76
C ASN A 92 -2.73 -10.97 -4.66
N ALA A 93 -2.78 -9.68 -4.99
CA ALA A 93 -3.84 -9.09 -5.78
C ALA A 93 -3.63 -9.24 -7.29
N ILE A 94 -2.44 -9.64 -7.74
CA ILE A 94 -2.16 -9.87 -9.16
C ILE A 94 -2.26 -11.36 -9.46
N LYS A 95 -3.00 -11.70 -10.52
CA LYS A 95 -3.15 -13.06 -11.04
C LYS A 95 -2.78 -13.09 -12.52
N MET A 96 -2.25 -14.22 -13.00
CA MET A 96 -1.99 -14.44 -14.42
C MET A 96 -3.13 -15.27 -15.02
N THR A 97 -3.86 -14.70 -15.96
CA THR A 97 -5.06 -15.31 -16.56
C THR A 97 -4.89 -15.52 -18.07
N LYS A 98 -5.61 -16.51 -18.62
CA LYS A 98 -5.65 -16.71 -20.08
C LYS A 98 -6.27 -15.49 -20.76
N SER A 99 -5.80 -15.19 -21.97
CA SER A 99 -6.36 -14.15 -22.82
C SER A 99 -6.90 -14.79 -24.09
N PRO A 100 -8.10 -14.42 -24.55
CA PRO A 100 -8.59 -14.87 -25.86
C PRO A 100 -7.64 -14.48 -27.00
N ASP A 101 -7.04 -13.28 -26.88
CA ASP A 101 -6.28 -12.63 -27.94
C ASP A 101 -4.77 -12.96 -27.91
N SER A 102 -4.33 -13.83 -27.00
CA SER A 102 -2.90 -14.13 -26.82
C SER A 102 -2.66 -15.53 -26.27
N LYS A 103 -1.63 -16.20 -26.79
CA LYS A 103 -1.13 -17.48 -26.25
C LYS A 103 -0.47 -17.32 -24.87
N LYS A 104 0.00 -16.11 -24.54
CA LYS A 104 0.59 -15.79 -23.24
C LYS A 104 -0.50 -15.42 -22.24
N LEU A 105 -0.28 -15.76 -20.96
CA LEU A 105 -1.08 -15.26 -19.85
C LEU A 105 -0.92 -13.75 -19.72
N LYS A 106 -1.98 -13.07 -19.28
CA LYS A 106 -2.01 -11.63 -19.02
C LYS A 106 -2.32 -11.39 -17.54
N ALA A 107 -1.78 -10.31 -17.00
CA ALA A 107 -2.07 -9.93 -15.62
C ALA A 107 -3.55 -9.52 -15.47
N SER A 108 -4.12 -9.80 -14.30
CA SER A 108 -5.43 -9.33 -13.86
C SER A 108 -5.36 -8.94 -12.39
N VAL A 109 -6.07 -7.89 -12.00
CA VAL A 109 -6.10 -7.40 -10.62
C VAL A 109 -7.36 -7.91 -9.92
N ASP A 110 -7.17 -8.53 -8.76
CA ASP A 110 -8.23 -8.89 -7.83
C ASP A 110 -8.56 -7.67 -6.95
N ASN A 111 -9.72 -7.08 -7.21
CA ASN A 111 -10.17 -5.88 -6.53
C ASN A 111 -10.64 -6.15 -5.10
N ASP A 112 -10.83 -7.38 -4.64
CA ASP A 112 -11.26 -7.59 -3.25
C ASP A 112 -10.06 -7.48 -2.29
N VAL A 113 -8.85 -7.77 -2.79
CA VAL A 113 -7.61 -7.78 -2.00
C VAL A 113 -6.60 -6.69 -2.38
N CYS A 114 -6.74 -6.05 -3.55
CA CYS A 114 -5.85 -4.95 -3.92
C CYS A 114 -5.94 -3.78 -2.92
N MET A 115 -4.81 -3.40 -2.33
CA MET A 115 -4.73 -2.29 -1.37
C MET A 115 -4.39 -0.94 -2.02
N GLY A 116 -4.07 -0.95 -3.32
CA GLY A 116 -3.78 0.27 -4.07
C GLY A 116 -2.41 0.90 -3.77
N CYS A 117 -1.39 0.09 -3.45
CA CYS A 117 -0.04 0.55 -3.08
C CYS A 117 0.87 0.92 -4.27
N GLY A 118 0.50 0.60 -5.52
CA GLY A 118 1.25 1.04 -6.70
C GLY A 118 2.54 0.28 -7.04
N LEU A 119 3.06 -0.60 -6.17
CA LEU A 119 4.32 -1.34 -6.44
C LEU A 119 4.31 -2.11 -7.78
N CYS A 120 3.17 -2.68 -8.14
CA CYS A 120 3.00 -3.38 -9.42
C CYS A 120 3.09 -2.44 -10.64
N VAL A 121 2.64 -1.20 -10.50
CA VAL A 121 2.70 -0.16 -11.55
C VAL A 121 4.14 0.27 -11.77
N LEU A 122 4.84 0.60 -10.69
CA LEU A 122 6.23 1.10 -10.73
C LEU A 122 7.19 0.10 -11.38
N THR A 123 6.98 -1.21 -11.17
CA THR A 123 7.84 -2.24 -11.75
C THR A 123 7.47 -2.63 -13.19
N CYS A 124 6.36 -2.12 -13.74
CA CYS A 124 5.86 -2.58 -15.03
C CYS A 124 6.56 -1.86 -16.18
N GLU A 125 7.62 -2.45 -16.71
CA GLU A 125 8.38 -1.89 -17.85
C GLU A 125 7.53 -1.69 -19.13
N GLN A 126 6.40 -2.40 -19.23
CA GLN A 126 5.48 -2.26 -20.37
C GLN A 126 4.48 -1.11 -20.20
N ASN A 127 4.47 -0.44 -19.03
CA ASN A 127 3.46 0.53 -18.64
C ASN A 127 2.02 0.00 -18.80
N ALA A 128 1.84 -1.32 -18.65
CA ALA A 128 0.56 -1.99 -18.79
C ALA A 128 -0.30 -1.89 -17.53
N LEU A 129 0.26 -1.44 -16.41
CA LEU A 129 -0.44 -1.25 -15.14
C LEU A 129 -0.57 0.23 -14.85
N THR A 130 -1.74 0.68 -14.42
CA THR A 130 -1.98 2.07 -14.00
C THR A 130 -2.79 2.13 -12.71
N MET A 131 -2.86 3.31 -12.07
CA MET A 131 -3.68 3.54 -10.87
C MET A 131 -4.94 4.33 -11.24
N GLU A 132 -6.11 3.74 -11.02
CA GLU A 132 -7.41 4.38 -11.20
C GLU A 132 -7.94 4.92 -9.88
N LEU A 133 -8.53 6.12 -9.91
CA LEU A 133 -9.19 6.71 -8.75
C LEU A 133 -10.55 6.05 -8.53
N VAL A 134 -10.71 5.33 -7.41
CA VAL A 134 -11.95 4.60 -7.08
C VAL A 134 -12.71 5.14 -5.87
N ARG A 135 -12.10 6.06 -5.11
CA ARG A 135 -12.76 6.76 -3.99
C ARG A 135 -12.49 8.26 -4.08
N PRO A 136 -13.49 9.10 -3.82
CA PRO A 136 -13.33 10.54 -3.93
C PRO A 136 -12.62 11.10 -2.67
N PRO A 137 -12.11 12.34 -2.69
CA PRO A 137 -11.36 12.93 -1.57
C PRO A 137 -12.09 12.91 -0.22
N GLU A 138 -13.42 12.96 -0.23
CA GLU A 138 -14.28 12.96 0.96
C GLU A 138 -14.19 11.65 1.75
N HIS A 139 -13.63 10.58 1.16
CA HIS A 139 -13.36 9.33 1.85
C HIS A 139 -12.18 9.43 2.84
N ILE A 140 -11.30 10.43 2.68
CA ILE A 140 -10.11 10.58 3.52
C ILE A 140 -10.54 11.05 4.91
N PRO A 141 -10.19 10.32 5.99
CA PRO A 141 -10.50 10.76 7.35
C PRO A 141 -9.89 12.13 7.66
N THR A 142 -10.72 13.04 8.18
CA THR A 142 -10.33 14.39 8.60
C THR A 142 -10.23 14.49 10.13
N GLY A 143 -9.42 15.43 10.63
CA GLY A 143 -9.25 15.71 12.06
C GLY A 143 -7.96 15.16 12.69
N GLY A 144 -7.23 14.31 11.97
CA GLY A 144 -5.86 13.86 12.27
C GLY A 144 -5.60 13.39 13.71
N LEU A 145 -4.36 13.61 14.16
CA LEU A 145 -3.92 13.35 15.54
C LEU A 145 -4.73 14.13 16.60
N ALA A 146 -5.26 15.31 16.25
CA ALA A 146 -5.97 16.15 17.21
C ALA A 146 -7.32 15.53 17.63
N GLU A 147 -8.11 15.06 16.66
CA GLU A 147 -9.35 14.32 16.94
C GLU A 147 -9.06 12.94 17.55
N ALA A 148 -8.02 12.24 17.09
CA ALA A 148 -7.60 10.98 17.69
C ALA A 148 -7.19 11.13 19.17
N ARG A 149 -6.47 12.20 19.53
CA ARG A 149 -6.10 12.52 20.92
C ARG A 149 -7.31 12.86 21.78
N LYS A 150 -8.30 13.59 21.27
CA LYS A 150 -9.56 13.85 21.99
C LYS A 150 -10.32 12.55 22.30
N LYS A 151 -10.40 11.63 21.35
CA LYS A 151 -11.01 10.30 21.55
C LYS A 151 -10.23 9.46 22.56
N ARG A 152 -8.90 9.49 22.51
CA ARG A 152 -8.03 8.73 23.44
C ARG A 152 -8.11 9.26 24.88
N ALA A 153 -8.26 10.58 25.06
CA ALA A 153 -8.52 11.19 26.35
C ALA A 153 -9.89 10.80 26.95
N ALA A 154 -10.81 10.27 26.13
CA ALA A 154 -12.12 9.77 26.56
C ALA A 154 -12.13 8.27 26.88
N VAL A 155 -11.02 7.53 26.66
CA VAL A 155 -10.90 6.12 27.05
C VAL A 155 -10.49 6.07 28.53
N PRO A 156 -11.26 5.39 29.42
CA PRO A 156 -10.95 5.39 30.84
C PRO A 156 -9.57 4.78 31.12
N ASN A 157 -8.85 5.38 32.07
CA ASN A 157 -7.46 5.08 32.40
C ASN A 157 -7.30 3.79 33.23
N TRP A 158 -7.75 2.64 32.72
CA TRP A 158 -7.57 1.34 33.38
C TRP A 158 -6.25 0.64 33.03
N LEU A 159 -5.33 1.33 32.32
CA LEU A 159 -3.95 0.87 32.06
C LEU A 159 -2.90 1.49 33.02
N SER A 160 -3.33 2.09 34.12
CA SER A 160 -2.44 2.63 35.17
C SER A 160 -2.36 1.73 36.42
N ALA A 161 -2.55 0.42 36.27
CA ALA A 161 -2.33 -0.55 37.34
C ALA A 161 -0.94 -1.18 37.19
#